data_AF-A0A847WE40-F1
#
_entry.id   AF-A0A847WE40-F1
#
_cell.length_a   1.000
_cell.length_b   1.000
_cell.length_c   1.000
_cell.angle_alpha   90.00
_cell.angle_beta   90.00
_cell.angle_gamma   90.00
#
_symmetry.space_group_name_H-M   'P 1'
#
loop_
_entity.id
_entity.type
_entity.pdbx_description
1 polymer ?
#
loop_
_entity_poly.entity_id
_entity_poly.type
_entity_poly.pdbx_seq_one_letter_code
_entity_poly.pdbx_strand_id
1 'polypeptide(L)'
;MIQFTPEEVSLYRQRIEQNNSVLIYLLDRNHSILEQDLIIPTEGIATWGHYYYCPQHSVKLEFNLQRPNHHICPVDGAVFTGEPYDGAWWRLVNGMNAQACYELSLIWLLTEEELYLNKVKAIILTYAKYYMGYEEHGNIPHNGPGKANAQTLCEATWISDIAKGYDIIKSTFSVEEQEFIENNLLIPCAEFLCKHRTDQLHNHEIIISGAIGILGILLEREDLIKFALHQKYGLYYQLEHGVLEDYFWFEGSPAYHYYALEAFFRF
;
A
#
# COMPACT_ATOMS: atom_id res chain seq x y z
N MET A 1 -4.36 15.78 -10.16
CA MET A 1 -4.24 14.42 -10.70
C MET A 1 -3.03 14.39 -11.61
N ILE A 2 -2.04 13.60 -11.21
CA ILE A 2 -0.72 13.46 -11.83
C ILE A 2 -0.70 12.21 -12.71
N GLN A 3 -1.37 11.14 -12.27
CA GLN A 3 -1.29 9.83 -12.92
C GLN A 3 -1.89 9.76 -14.32
N PHE A 4 -2.93 10.54 -14.60
CA PHE A 4 -3.65 10.49 -15.87
C PHE A 4 -3.99 11.88 -16.38
N THR A 5 -3.94 12.07 -17.68
CA THR A 5 -4.42 13.29 -18.34
C THR A 5 -5.94 13.25 -18.52
N PRO A 6 -6.62 14.41 -18.67
CA PRO A 6 -8.04 14.45 -19.02
C PRO A 6 -8.37 13.67 -20.31
N GLU A 7 -7.47 13.68 -21.29
CA GLU A 7 -7.63 12.93 -22.55
C GLU A 7 -7.58 11.42 -22.34
N GLU A 8 -6.66 10.93 -21.50
CA GLU A 8 -6.57 9.52 -21.13
C GLU A 8 -7.82 9.06 -20.38
N VAL A 9 -8.31 9.85 -19.42
CA VAL A 9 -9.53 9.53 -18.68
C VAL A 9 -10.72 9.43 -19.62
N SER A 10 -10.89 10.39 -20.54
CA SER A 10 -11.96 10.35 -21.54
C SER A 10 -11.88 9.09 -22.41
N LEU A 11 -10.67 8.72 -22.85
CA LEU A 11 -10.43 7.49 -23.61
C LEU A 11 -10.77 6.23 -22.80
N TYR A 12 -10.40 6.18 -21.52
CA TYR A 12 -10.68 5.03 -20.66
C TYR A 12 -12.17 4.86 -20.39
N ARG A 13 -12.91 5.97 -20.19
CA ARG A 13 -14.37 5.97 -20.08
C ARG A 13 -15.03 5.39 -21.33
N GLN A 14 -14.60 5.81 -22.52
CA GLN A 14 -15.09 5.23 -23.79
C GLN A 14 -14.76 3.74 -23.93
N ARG A 15 -13.58 3.31 -23.48
CA ARG A 15 -13.18 1.90 -23.54
C ARG A 15 -14.04 1.02 -22.64
N ILE A 16 -14.39 1.46 -21.43
CA ILE A 16 -15.22 0.66 -20.53
C ILE A 16 -16.68 0.54 -21.00
N GLU A 17 -17.20 1.51 -21.76
CA GLU A 17 -18.51 1.41 -22.42
C GLU A 17 -18.52 0.29 -23.47
N GLN A 18 -17.39 0.05 -24.15
CA GLN A 18 -17.25 -1.00 -25.15
C GLN A 18 -16.88 -2.37 -24.54
N ASN A 19 -16.07 -2.36 -23.48
CA ASN A 19 -15.63 -3.55 -22.78
C ASN A 19 -15.37 -3.24 -21.30
N ASN A 20 -16.32 -3.65 -20.45
CA ASN A 20 -16.27 -3.42 -19.01
C ASN A 20 -15.50 -4.50 -18.22
N SER A 21 -14.76 -5.40 -18.86
CA SER A 21 -14.02 -6.48 -18.18
C SER A 21 -13.06 -5.97 -17.08
N VAL A 22 -12.37 -4.86 -17.33
CA VAL A 22 -11.49 -4.24 -16.31
C VAL A 22 -12.30 -3.70 -15.14
N LEU A 23 -13.46 -3.09 -15.40
CA LEU A 23 -14.34 -2.59 -14.35
C LEU A 23 -14.87 -3.75 -13.50
N ILE A 24 -15.35 -4.83 -14.11
CA ILE A 24 -15.81 -6.04 -13.41
C ILE A 24 -14.67 -6.62 -12.57
N TYR A 25 -13.46 -6.74 -13.12
CA TYR A 25 -12.30 -7.24 -12.40
C TYR A 25 -11.96 -6.39 -11.16
N LEU A 26 -12.02 -5.05 -11.27
CA LEU A 26 -11.79 -4.16 -10.13
C LEU A 26 -12.91 -4.29 -9.08
N LEU A 27 -14.16 -4.42 -9.50
CA LEU A 27 -15.29 -4.61 -8.59
C LEU A 27 -15.18 -5.94 -7.82
N ASP A 28 -14.87 -7.04 -8.51
CA ASP A 28 -14.71 -8.36 -7.89
C ASP A 28 -13.59 -8.37 -6.86
N ARG A 29 -12.47 -7.70 -7.15
CA ARG A 29 -11.34 -7.58 -6.22
C ARG A 29 -11.66 -6.77 -4.96
N ASN A 30 -12.62 -5.85 -5.04
CA ASN A 30 -13.00 -4.96 -3.96
C ASN A 30 -14.35 -5.32 -3.31
N HIS A 31 -14.96 -6.43 -3.72
CA HIS A 31 -16.25 -6.89 -3.25
C HIS A 31 -16.38 -6.86 -1.72
N SER A 32 -15.39 -7.42 -1.00
CA SER A 32 -15.38 -7.45 0.47
C SER A 32 -15.40 -6.05 1.12
N ILE A 33 -14.74 -5.05 0.51
CA ILE A 33 -14.69 -3.67 1.03
C ILE A 33 -15.95 -2.89 0.65
N LEU A 34 -16.56 -3.21 -0.50
CA LEU A 34 -17.79 -2.59 -0.97
C LEU A 34 -19.01 -3.01 -0.15
N GLU A 35 -19.14 -4.31 0.13
CA GLU A 35 -20.32 -4.85 0.84
C GLU A 35 -20.29 -4.67 2.35
N GLN A 36 -19.12 -4.42 2.94
CA GLN A 36 -18.94 -4.40 4.39
C GLN A 36 -18.58 -3.00 4.89
N ASP A 37 -18.79 -2.78 6.19
CA ASP A 37 -18.31 -1.58 6.85
C ASP A 37 -16.78 -1.52 6.80
N LEU A 38 -16.26 -0.32 6.63
CA LEU A 38 -14.82 -0.09 6.55
C LEU A 38 -14.20 -0.31 7.94
N ILE A 39 -13.20 -1.20 8.01
CA ILE A 39 -12.47 -1.48 9.24
C ILE A 39 -11.05 -0.93 9.08
N ILE A 40 -10.74 0.12 9.83
CA ILE A 40 -9.42 0.75 9.90
C ILE A 40 -8.99 0.77 11.37
N PRO A 41 -7.75 0.34 11.68
CA PRO A 41 -7.31 0.29 13.08
C PRO A 41 -7.19 1.70 13.66
N THR A 42 -7.54 1.86 14.94
CA THR A 42 -7.36 3.15 15.65
C THR A 42 -5.97 3.29 16.26
N GLU A 43 -5.19 2.21 16.27
CA GLU A 43 -3.84 2.10 16.86
C GLU A 43 -2.93 1.26 15.95
N GLY A 44 -1.61 1.34 16.15
CA GLY A 44 -0.63 0.55 15.39
C GLY A 44 -0.50 -0.86 15.93
N ILE A 45 -1.23 -1.83 15.36
CA ILE A 45 -1.40 -3.19 15.94
C ILE A 45 -1.10 -4.34 14.98
N ALA A 46 -0.63 -4.06 13.77
CA ALA A 46 -0.36 -5.10 12.79
C ALA A 46 0.95 -5.86 13.11
N THR A 47 0.97 -7.16 12.89
CA THR A 47 2.20 -7.98 13.00
C THR A 47 2.67 -8.45 11.62
N TRP A 48 3.67 -9.34 11.58
CA TRP A 48 4.21 -9.84 10.33
C TRP A 48 3.18 -10.73 9.61
N GLY A 49 2.90 -10.44 8.34
CA GLY A 49 1.94 -11.22 7.55
C GLY A 49 2.29 -12.71 7.42
N HIS A 50 3.55 -13.09 7.64
CA HIS A 50 3.99 -14.49 7.67
C HIS A 50 3.45 -15.28 8.87
N TYR A 51 2.94 -14.62 9.90
CA TYR A 51 2.26 -15.29 11.00
C TYR A 51 0.85 -15.78 10.63
N TYR A 52 0.30 -15.38 9.48
CA TYR A 52 -1.04 -15.80 9.04
C TYR A 52 -1.07 -17.18 8.35
N TYR A 53 -0.34 -18.15 8.92
CA TYR A 53 -0.21 -19.51 8.42
C TYR A 53 -0.40 -20.51 9.55
N CYS A 54 -1.04 -21.64 9.26
CA CYS A 54 -1.18 -22.74 10.20
C CYS A 54 0.20 -23.37 10.47
N PRO A 55 0.65 -23.45 11.74
CA PRO A 55 1.98 -23.98 12.06
C PRO A 55 2.10 -25.49 11.84
N GLN A 56 0.98 -26.23 11.82
CA GLN A 56 0.97 -27.68 11.59
C GLN A 56 0.98 -28.02 10.09
N HIS A 57 0.19 -27.30 9.29
CA HIS A 57 -0.06 -27.64 7.89
C HIS A 57 0.68 -26.73 6.89
N SER A 58 1.28 -25.63 7.37
CA SER A 58 1.98 -24.64 6.55
C SER A 58 1.12 -24.03 5.43
N VAL A 59 -0.19 -24.00 5.63
CA VAL A 59 -1.18 -23.36 4.74
C VAL A 59 -1.60 -22.01 5.29
N LYS A 60 -1.94 -21.07 4.42
CA LYS A 60 -2.50 -19.77 4.82
C LYS A 60 -3.82 -20.00 5.57
N LEU A 61 -4.02 -19.29 6.67
CA LEU A 61 -5.27 -19.33 7.41
C LEU A 61 -6.40 -18.68 6.60
N GLU A 62 -7.63 -19.12 6.83
CA GLU A 62 -8.79 -18.51 6.19
C GLU A 62 -8.94 -17.07 6.67
N PHE A 63 -9.07 -16.14 5.72
CA PHE A 63 -9.29 -14.73 6.02
C PHE A 63 -10.79 -14.44 6.06
N ASN A 64 -11.24 -13.79 7.12
CA ASN A 64 -12.60 -13.30 7.25
C ASN A 64 -12.60 -11.90 7.85
N LEU A 65 -13.07 -10.91 7.09
CA LEU A 65 -13.07 -9.50 7.51
C LEU A 65 -13.98 -9.23 8.71
N GLN A 66 -14.98 -10.07 8.97
CA GLN A 66 -15.92 -9.93 10.09
C GLN A 66 -15.52 -10.72 11.33
N ARG A 67 -14.41 -11.47 11.27
CA ARG A 67 -13.92 -12.30 12.38
C ARG A 67 -12.45 -12.03 12.66
N PRO A 68 -12.13 -10.84 13.21
CA PRO A 68 -10.75 -10.39 13.42
C PRO A 68 -9.93 -11.28 14.35
N ASN A 69 -10.59 -12.11 15.17
CA ASN A 69 -9.93 -12.92 16.20
C ASN A 69 -10.19 -14.42 16.01
N HIS A 70 -10.58 -14.87 14.80
CA HIS A 70 -10.82 -16.29 14.51
C HIS A 70 -10.21 -16.67 13.17
N HIS A 71 -9.05 -17.33 13.21
CA HIS A 71 -8.28 -17.68 12.03
C HIS A 71 -8.26 -19.19 11.87
N ILE A 72 -8.95 -19.70 10.85
CA ILE A 72 -9.24 -21.12 10.70
C ILE A 72 -8.21 -21.75 9.78
N CYS A 73 -7.65 -22.90 10.16
CA CYS A 73 -6.89 -23.72 9.22
C CYS A 73 -7.86 -24.44 8.27
N PRO A 74 -7.70 -24.30 6.95
CA PRO A 74 -8.60 -24.91 5.96
C PRO A 74 -8.45 -26.45 5.86
N VAL A 75 -7.46 -27.04 6.55
CA VAL A 75 -7.18 -28.49 6.47
C VAL A 75 -7.89 -29.26 7.57
N ASP A 76 -7.79 -28.79 8.82
CA ASP A 76 -8.29 -29.51 10.01
C ASP A 76 -9.33 -28.71 10.82
N GLY A 77 -9.62 -27.47 10.44
CA GLY A 77 -10.54 -26.60 11.15
C GLY A 77 -10.01 -26.04 12.47
N ALA A 78 -8.71 -26.19 12.77
CA ALA A 78 -8.11 -25.61 13.96
C ALA A 78 -8.27 -24.08 13.96
N VAL A 79 -8.65 -23.52 15.11
CA VAL A 79 -8.87 -22.08 15.28
C VAL A 79 -7.69 -21.47 16.03
N PHE A 80 -7.06 -20.47 15.42
CA PHE A 80 -6.02 -19.65 16.02
C PHE A 80 -6.61 -18.28 16.40
N THR A 81 -6.22 -17.78 17.57
CA THR A 81 -6.73 -16.52 18.17
C THR A 81 -5.61 -15.81 18.91
N GLY A 82 -5.65 -14.48 19.01
CA GLY A 82 -4.65 -13.68 19.71
C GLY A 82 -3.37 -13.51 18.89
N GLU A 83 -2.39 -12.81 19.49
CA GLU A 83 -1.11 -12.60 18.83
C GLU A 83 -0.32 -13.92 18.65
N PRO A 84 0.36 -14.10 17.50
CA PRO A 84 0.59 -13.11 16.45
C PRO A 84 -0.49 -13.07 15.34
N TYR A 85 -1.54 -13.88 15.42
CA TYR A 85 -2.50 -14.08 14.34
C TYR A 85 -3.44 -12.88 14.13
N ASP A 86 -3.95 -12.30 15.23
CA ASP A 86 -4.82 -11.12 15.20
C ASP A 86 -4.09 -9.93 14.54
N GLY A 87 -2.83 -9.66 14.91
CA GLY A 87 -2.03 -8.64 14.25
C GLY A 87 -1.71 -8.95 12.78
N ALA A 88 -1.53 -10.22 12.41
CA ALA A 88 -1.27 -10.60 11.03
C ALA A 88 -2.54 -10.46 10.17
N TRP A 89 -3.72 -10.62 10.77
CA TRP A 89 -4.99 -10.25 10.17
C TRP A 89 -5.07 -8.74 9.92
N TRP A 90 -4.66 -7.90 10.88
CA TRP A 90 -4.59 -6.44 10.68
C TRP A 90 -3.66 -6.04 9.54
N ARG A 91 -2.54 -6.74 9.37
CA ARG A 91 -1.65 -6.56 8.21
C ARG A 91 -2.37 -6.84 6.89
N LEU A 92 -3.24 -7.85 6.83
CA LEU A 92 -4.04 -8.14 5.64
C LEU A 92 -5.09 -7.06 5.40
N VAL A 93 -5.79 -6.62 6.45
CA VAL A 93 -6.81 -5.56 6.38
C VAL A 93 -6.23 -4.24 5.91
N ASN A 94 -5.08 -3.81 6.45
CA ASN A 94 -4.42 -2.59 5.97
C ASN A 94 -4.03 -2.70 4.50
N GLY A 95 -3.55 -3.86 4.06
CA GLY A 95 -3.28 -4.12 2.64
C GLY A 95 -4.54 -4.02 1.77
N MET A 96 -5.66 -4.60 2.22
CA MET A 96 -6.95 -4.52 1.51
C MET A 96 -7.47 -3.09 1.43
N ASN A 97 -7.39 -2.32 2.52
CA ASN A 97 -7.83 -0.93 2.53
C ASN A 97 -7.00 -0.06 1.59
N ALA A 98 -5.67 -0.23 1.58
CA ALA A 98 -4.80 0.52 0.66
C ALA A 98 -5.06 0.15 -0.80
N GLN A 99 -5.16 -1.14 -1.12
CA GLN A 99 -5.51 -1.60 -2.46
C GLN A 99 -6.87 -1.03 -2.90
N ALA A 100 -7.89 -1.09 -2.03
CA ALA A 100 -9.21 -0.54 -2.31
C ALA A 100 -9.19 0.98 -2.46
N CYS A 101 -8.36 1.69 -1.69
CA CYS A 101 -8.19 3.14 -1.83
C CYS A 101 -7.78 3.51 -3.26
N TYR A 102 -6.88 2.74 -3.87
CA TYR A 102 -6.47 2.98 -5.25
C TYR A 102 -7.47 2.44 -6.27
N GLU A 103 -7.93 1.20 -6.13
CA GLU A 103 -8.78 0.57 -7.13
C GLU A 103 -10.19 1.18 -7.19
N LEU A 104 -10.76 1.56 -6.03
CA LEU A 104 -12.04 2.27 -6.01
C LEU A 104 -11.92 3.70 -6.53
N SER A 105 -10.76 4.36 -6.41
CA SER A 105 -10.57 5.68 -7.02
C SER A 105 -10.50 5.57 -8.55
N LEU A 106 -9.89 4.51 -9.10
CA LEU A 106 -9.95 4.19 -10.53
C LEU A 106 -11.38 3.91 -10.99
N ILE A 107 -12.15 3.12 -10.22
CA ILE A 107 -13.56 2.87 -10.55
C ILE A 107 -14.35 4.18 -10.57
N TRP A 108 -14.17 5.03 -9.55
CA TRP A 108 -14.80 6.37 -9.54
C TRP A 108 -14.36 7.23 -10.73
N LEU A 109 -13.07 7.24 -11.06
CA LEU A 109 -12.53 8.00 -12.20
C LEU A 109 -13.21 7.58 -13.51
N LEU A 110 -13.54 6.30 -13.65
CA LEU A 110 -14.16 5.71 -14.83
C LEU A 110 -15.69 5.86 -14.86
N THR A 111 -16.35 5.78 -13.70
CA THR A 111 -17.83 5.68 -13.61
C THR A 111 -18.51 6.94 -13.08
N GLU A 112 -17.77 7.76 -12.34
CA GLU A 112 -18.25 8.93 -11.58
C GLU A 112 -19.29 8.61 -10.50
N GLU A 113 -19.45 7.33 -10.13
CA GLU A 113 -20.38 6.92 -9.09
C GLU A 113 -19.88 7.31 -7.68
N GLU A 114 -20.67 8.12 -6.97
CA GLU A 114 -20.31 8.68 -5.65
C GLU A 114 -20.02 7.62 -4.58
N LEU A 115 -20.59 6.41 -4.71
CA LEU A 115 -20.35 5.30 -3.79
C LEU A 115 -18.85 5.03 -3.59
N TYR A 116 -18.13 4.93 -4.71
CA TYR A 116 -16.70 4.62 -4.69
C TYR A 116 -15.89 5.79 -4.15
N LEU A 117 -16.22 7.02 -4.55
CA LEU A 117 -15.60 8.23 -4.01
C LEU A 117 -15.73 8.30 -2.48
N ASN A 118 -16.93 8.08 -1.96
CA ASN A 118 -17.20 8.14 -0.52
C ASN A 118 -16.41 7.08 0.25
N LYS A 119 -16.26 5.87 -0.29
CA LYS A 119 -15.41 4.82 0.31
C LYS A 119 -13.93 5.23 0.34
N VAL A 120 -13.39 5.77 -0.76
CA VAL A 120 -12.00 6.24 -0.82
C VAL A 120 -11.77 7.39 0.15
N LYS A 121 -12.67 8.38 0.20
CA LYS A 121 -12.61 9.49 1.17
C LYS A 121 -12.60 8.97 2.61
N ALA A 122 -13.49 8.02 2.93
CA ALA A 122 -13.55 7.43 4.25
C ALA A 122 -12.24 6.73 4.63
N ILE A 123 -11.61 6.00 3.71
CA ILE A 123 -10.31 5.35 3.94
C ILE A 123 -9.23 6.37 4.28
N ILE A 124 -9.03 7.37 3.42
CA ILE A 124 -7.94 8.34 3.56
C ILE A 124 -8.12 9.18 4.82
N LEU A 125 -9.32 9.72 5.05
CA LEU A 125 -9.60 10.57 6.22
C LEU A 125 -9.48 9.80 7.54
N THR A 126 -9.88 8.53 7.56
CA THR A 126 -9.78 7.70 8.78
C THR A 126 -8.33 7.37 9.10
N TYR A 127 -7.51 7.02 8.12
CA TYR A 127 -6.08 6.85 8.36
C TYR A 127 -5.40 8.16 8.78
N ALA A 128 -5.72 9.28 8.14
CA ALA A 128 -5.19 10.59 8.54
C ALA A 128 -5.57 10.96 9.97
N LYS A 129 -6.76 10.56 10.44
CA LYS A 129 -7.18 10.76 11.82
C LYS A 129 -6.33 10.00 12.85
N TYR A 130 -5.89 8.79 12.54
CA TYR A 130 -5.27 7.90 13.54
C TYR A 130 -3.76 7.70 13.39
N TYR A 131 -3.20 7.85 12.18
CA TYR A 131 -1.82 7.46 11.86
C TYR A 131 -0.77 8.15 12.74
N MET A 132 -0.98 9.41 13.11
CA MET A 132 -0.08 10.13 14.03
C MET A 132 0.02 9.46 15.39
N GLY A 133 -1.05 8.84 15.88
CA GLY A 133 -1.11 8.13 17.16
C GLY A 133 -0.62 6.68 17.11
N TYR A 134 -0.35 6.12 15.94
CA TYR A 134 0.19 4.76 15.83
C TYR A 134 1.61 4.71 16.41
N GLU A 135 1.89 3.70 17.23
CA GLU A 135 3.24 3.45 17.75
C GLU A 135 4.12 2.78 16.68
N GLU A 136 5.42 3.13 16.69
CA GLU A 136 6.42 2.39 15.92
C GLU A 136 6.59 1.00 16.52
N HIS A 137 6.39 -0.04 15.71
CA HIS A 137 6.47 -1.43 16.14
C HIS A 137 7.02 -2.33 15.04
N GLY A 138 7.16 -3.62 15.36
CA GLY A 138 7.77 -4.61 14.49
C GLY A 138 9.25 -4.81 14.81
N ASN A 139 9.62 -6.08 14.98
CA ASN A 139 10.98 -6.51 15.34
C ASN A 139 11.48 -7.58 14.36
N ILE A 140 11.11 -7.43 13.08
CA ILE A 140 11.54 -8.35 12.03
C ILE A 140 13.00 -8.01 11.68
N PRO A 141 13.94 -8.95 11.85
CA PRO A 141 15.35 -8.69 11.58
C PRO A 141 15.55 -8.13 10.16
N HIS A 142 16.33 -7.05 10.06
CA HIS A 142 16.73 -6.40 8.80
C HIS A 142 15.63 -5.71 7.98
N ASN A 143 14.39 -5.61 8.48
CA ASN A 143 13.27 -5.06 7.68
C ASN A 143 12.79 -3.67 8.14
N GLY A 144 13.40 -3.12 9.19
CA GLY A 144 12.96 -1.89 9.85
C GLY A 144 11.60 -2.05 10.55
N PRO A 145 11.20 -1.10 11.42
CA PRO A 145 9.87 -1.09 12.03
C PRO A 145 8.81 -0.58 11.04
N GLY A 146 7.54 -0.60 11.43
CA GLY A 146 6.47 0.15 10.80
C GLY A 146 5.53 0.77 11.84
N LYS A 147 4.38 1.30 11.40
CA LYS A 147 3.37 1.98 12.23
C LYS A 147 1.95 1.48 11.95
N ALA A 148 1.52 1.48 10.69
CA ALA A 148 0.31 0.78 10.26
C ALA A 148 0.60 -0.72 10.04
N ASN A 149 1.84 -1.10 9.78
CA ASN A 149 2.33 -2.44 9.49
C ASN A 149 3.59 -2.74 10.31
N ALA A 150 4.01 -4.00 10.37
CA ALA A 150 5.16 -4.43 11.18
C ALA A 150 6.55 -4.23 10.54
N GLN A 151 6.65 -3.68 9.33
CA GLN A 151 7.94 -3.45 8.65
C GLN A 151 7.87 -2.30 7.64
N THR A 152 9.01 -1.65 7.39
CA THR A 152 9.09 -0.42 6.59
C THR A 152 8.70 -0.65 5.13
N LEU A 153 9.04 -1.82 4.56
CA LEU A 153 8.55 -2.21 3.22
C LEU A 153 7.01 -2.20 3.14
N CYS A 154 6.34 -2.69 4.17
CA CYS A 154 4.88 -2.77 4.18
C CYS A 154 4.25 -1.39 4.36
N GLU A 155 4.86 -0.50 5.15
CA GLU A 155 4.49 0.93 5.17
C GLU A 155 4.56 1.53 3.78
N ALA A 156 5.71 1.36 3.09
CA ALA A 156 5.94 1.91 1.77
C ALA A 156 4.91 1.44 0.73
N THR A 157 4.61 0.14 0.72
CA THR A 157 3.61 -0.42 -0.19
C THR A 157 2.21 0.13 0.12
N TRP A 158 1.84 0.14 1.40
CA TRP A 158 0.53 0.60 1.88
C TRP A 158 0.28 2.08 1.57
N ILE A 159 1.24 2.95 1.90
CA ILE A 159 1.08 4.39 1.66
C ILE A 159 1.11 4.73 0.16
N SER A 160 1.83 3.97 -0.67
CA SER A 160 1.89 4.21 -2.10
C SER A 160 0.52 4.07 -2.76
N ASP A 161 -0.25 3.04 -2.41
CA ASP A 161 -1.60 2.86 -2.97
C ASP A 161 -2.57 3.94 -2.44
N ILE A 162 -2.45 4.32 -1.15
CA ILE A 162 -3.21 5.44 -0.59
C ILE A 162 -2.89 6.76 -1.31
N ALA A 163 -1.61 7.05 -1.54
CA ALA A 163 -1.15 8.26 -2.23
C ALA A 163 -1.68 8.32 -3.67
N LYS A 164 -1.67 7.19 -4.38
CA LYS A 164 -2.25 7.08 -5.73
C LYS A 164 -3.77 7.28 -5.72
N GLY A 165 -4.45 6.72 -4.71
CA GLY A 165 -5.88 6.97 -4.48
C GLY A 165 -6.17 8.46 -4.25
N TYR A 166 -5.40 9.09 -3.35
CA TYR A 166 -5.51 10.51 -3.04
C TYR A 166 -5.27 11.39 -4.27
N ASP A 167 -4.23 11.16 -5.07
CA ASP A 167 -3.96 11.95 -6.29
C ASP A 167 -5.16 12.00 -7.26
N ILE A 168 -5.84 10.86 -7.45
CA ILE A 168 -7.01 10.75 -8.34
C ILE A 168 -8.17 11.58 -7.81
N ILE A 169 -8.43 11.54 -6.49
CA ILE A 169 -9.60 12.20 -5.90
C ILE A 169 -9.28 13.53 -5.21
N LYS A 170 -8.04 14.02 -5.26
CA LYS A 170 -7.55 15.17 -4.48
C LYS A 170 -8.45 16.40 -4.64
N SER A 171 -8.88 16.69 -5.87
CA SER A 171 -9.73 17.83 -6.21
C SER A 171 -11.14 17.78 -5.61
N THR A 172 -11.56 16.63 -5.09
CA THR A 172 -12.88 16.46 -4.45
C THR A 172 -12.88 16.82 -2.97
N PHE A 173 -11.70 16.93 -2.35
CA PHE A 173 -11.55 17.34 -0.95
C PHE A 173 -11.52 18.87 -0.82
N SER A 174 -12.02 19.40 0.29
CA SER A 174 -11.80 20.81 0.64
C SER A 174 -10.31 21.09 0.89
N VAL A 175 -9.93 22.37 0.92
CA VAL A 175 -8.54 22.76 1.22
C VAL A 175 -8.15 22.27 2.62
N GLU A 176 -9.05 22.39 3.59
CA GLU A 176 -8.84 21.96 4.97
C GLU A 176 -8.70 20.44 5.08
N GLU A 177 -9.48 19.68 4.31
CA GLU A 177 -9.34 18.21 4.24
C GLU A 177 -8.00 17.81 3.61
N GLN A 178 -7.57 18.48 2.54
CA GLN A 178 -6.27 18.24 1.91
C GLN A 178 -5.13 18.51 2.89
N GLU A 179 -5.14 19.68 3.56
CA GLU A 179 -4.14 20.01 4.60
C GLU A 179 -4.14 19.00 5.75
N PHE A 180 -5.32 18.54 6.18
CA PHE A 180 -5.42 17.54 7.23
C PHE A 180 -4.79 16.21 6.81
N ILE A 181 -5.09 15.72 5.62
CA ILE A 181 -4.55 14.47 5.07
C ILE A 181 -3.02 14.58 4.89
N GLU A 182 -2.55 15.65 4.28
CA GLU A 182 -1.13 15.84 3.98
C GLU A 182 -0.31 15.92 5.28
N ASN A 183 -0.76 16.70 6.27
CA ASN A 183 -0.03 16.90 7.52
C ASN A 183 -0.12 15.74 8.52
N ASN A 184 -1.18 14.91 8.47
CA ASN A 184 -1.40 13.84 9.46
C ASN A 184 -1.19 12.42 8.90
N LEU A 185 -1.04 12.27 7.59
CA LEU A 185 -0.81 10.97 6.94
C LEU A 185 0.40 11.00 6.00
N LEU A 186 0.36 11.80 4.94
CA LEU A 186 1.31 11.69 3.83
C LEU A 186 2.71 12.18 4.21
N ILE A 187 2.82 13.37 4.80
CA ILE A 187 4.11 13.93 5.27
C ILE A 187 4.71 13.05 6.39
N PRO A 188 3.97 12.70 7.46
CA PRO A 188 4.52 11.85 8.52
C PRO A 188 4.95 10.47 8.03
N CYS A 189 4.24 9.89 7.05
CA CYS A 189 4.65 8.61 6.47
C CYS A 189 5.92 8.77 5.62
N ALA A 190 6.04 9.83 4.80
CA ALA A 190 7.27 10.12 4.06
C ALA A 190 8.48 10.28 4.99
N GLU A 191 8.33 11.03 6.08
CA GLU A 191 9.39 11.23 7.08
C GLU A 191 9.77 9.93 7.78
N PHE A 192 8.78 9.11 8.15
CA PHE A 192 9.01 7.78 8.71
C PHE A 192 9.79 6.88 7.75
N LEU A 193 9.40 6.85 6.46
CA LEU A 193 10.11 6.07 5.46
C LEU A 193 11.55 6.57 5.28
N CYS A 194 11.79 7.88 5.17
CA CYS A 194 13.14 8.44 5.09
C CYS A 194 14.01 8.07 6.30
N LYS A 195 13.44 8.06 7.51
CA LYS A 195 14.13 7.69 8.75
C LYS A 195 14.56 6.21 8.78
N HIS A 196 13.78 5.32 8.16
CA HIS A 196 14.00 3.87 8.23
C HIS A 196 14.54 3.22 6.95
N ARG A 197 14.63 4.00 5.87
CA ARG A 197 15.30 3.62 4.62
C ARG A 197 16.79 3.35 4.90
N THR A 198 17.30 2.21 4.46
CA THR A 198 18.68 1.78 4.76
C THR A 198 19.60 1.82 3.54
N ASP A 199 20.89 2.08 3.79
CA ASP A 199 21.95 2.07 2.77
C ASP A 199 22.29 0.64 2.33
N GLN A 200 21.35 -0.03 1.66
CA GLN A 200 21.46 -1.41 1.22
C GLN A 200 20.99 -1.58 -0.23
N LEU A 201 21.69 -2.42 -1.00
CA LEU A 201 21.19 -2.96 -2.26
C LEU A 201 20.16 -4.05 -1.93
N HIS A 202 18.87 -3.79 -2.19
CA HIS A 202 17.80 -4.70 -1.81
C HIS A 202 16.47 -4.28 -2.43
N ASN A 203 15.60 -5.24 -2.77
CA ASN A 203 14.26 -4.97 -3.28
C ASN A 203 13.42 -4.09 -2.33
N HIS A 204 13.58 -4.26 -1.00
CA HIS A 204 12.89 -3.42 -0.02
C HIS A 204 13.20 -1.93 -0.20
N GLU A 205 14.47 -1.61 -0.45
CA GLU A 205 14.92 -0.23 -0.57
C GLU A 205 14.42 0.42 -1.86
N ILE A 206 14.22 -0.34 -2.94
CA ILE A 206 13.57 0.16 -4.14
C ILE A 206 12.12 0.57 -3.82
N ILE A 207 11.38 -0.28 -3.10
CA ILE A 207 9.97 -0.01 -2.79
C ILE A 207 9.84 1.17 -1.82
N ILE A 208 10.71 1.24 -0.81
CA ILE A 208 10.75 2.35 0.14
C ILE A 208 11.12 3.66 -0.57
N SER A 209 12.18 3.68 -1.38
CA SER A 209 12.56 4.86 -2.15
C SER A 209 11.49 5.25 -3.18
N GLY A 210 10.84 4.28 -3.83
CA GLY A 210 9.72 4.53 -4.75
C GLY A 210 8.55 5.22 -4.05
N ALA A 211 8.15 4.74 -2.87
CA ALA A 211 7.11 5.36 -2.06
C ALA A 211 7.47 6.78 -1.62
N ILE A 212 8.72 7.00 -1.18
CA ILE A 212 9.23 8.35 -0.84
C ILE A 212 9.17 9.26 -2.06
N GLY A 213 9.55 8.76 -3.24
CA GLY A 213 9.51 9.51 -4.50
C GLY A 213 8.09 9.89 -4.92
N ILE A 214 7.14 8.95 -4.87
CA ILE A 214 5.71 9.18 -5.12
C ILE A 214 5.17 10.27 -4.19
N LEU A 215 5.44 10.16 -2.88
CA LEU A 215 5.03 11.16 -1.90
C LEU A 215 5.70 12.51 -2.17
N GLY A 216 6.98 12.52 -2.56
CA GLY A 216 7.71 13.73 -2.93
C GLY A 216 7.10 14.45 -4.14
N ILE A 217 6.72 13.72 -5.18
CA ILE A 217 6.02 14.27 -6.36
C ILE A 217 4.66 14.83 -5.96
N LEU A 218 3.87 14.04 -5.22
CA LEU A 218 2.51 14.39 -4.82
C LEU A 218 2.43 15.62 -3.89
N LEU A 219 3.42 15.76 -3.00
CA LEU A 219 3.53 16.85 -2.03
C LEU A 219 4.41 18.02 -2.53
N GLU A 220 4.89 17.96 -3.77
CA GLU A 220 5.80 18.95 -4.37
C GLU A 220 7.08 19.18 -3.52
N ARG A 221 7.59 18.12 -2.90
CA ARG A 221 8.76 18.10 -2.01
C ARG A 221 10.00 17.62 -2.75
N GLU A 222 10.75 18.57 -3.32
CA GLU A 222 11.98 18.29 -4.08
C GLU A 222 13.04 17.56 -3.24
N ASP A 223 13.10 17.79 -1.93
CA ASP A 223 14.01 17.09 -1.03
C ASP A 223 13.70 15.59 -0.92
N LEU A 224 12.42 15.20 -0.89
CA LEU A 224 12.01 13.79 -0.89
C LEU A 224 12.31 13.13 -2.24
N ILE A 225 12.06 13.83 -3.34
CA ILE A 225 12.39 13.36 -4.70
C ILE A 225 13.91 13.11 -4.82
N LYS A 226 14.73 14.06 -4.37
CA LYS A 226 16.19 13.93 -4.36
C LYS A 226 16.65 12.78 -3.46
N PHE A 227 16.03 12.60 -2.29
CA PHE A 227 16.34 11.50 -1.39
C PHE A 227 16.05 10.15 -2.05
N ALA A 228 14.87 9.98 -2.65
CA ALA A 228 14.47 8.75 -3.32
C ALA A 228 15.41 8.38 -4.48
N LEU A 229 15.78 9.36 -5.30
CA LEU A 229 16.54 9.15 -6.54
C LEU A 229 18.05 9.05 -6.32
N HIS A 230 18.61 9.97 -5.54
CA HIS A 230 20.05 10.28 -5.55
C HIS A 230 20.77 10.01 -4.23
N GLN A 231 20.07 9.78 -3.12
CA GLN A 231 20.73 9.38 -1.88
C GLN A 231 21.55 8.10 -2.14
N LYS A 232 22.55 7.83 -1.30
CA LYS A 232 23.30 6.57 -1.38
C LYS A 232 22.33 5.38 -1.40
N TYR A 233 22.51 4.42 -2.31
CA TYR A 233 21.56 3.34 -2.59
C TYR A 233 20.15 3.77 -3.04
N GLY A 234 19.93 5.01 -3.46
CA GLY A 234 18.68 5.49 -4.06
C GLY A 234 18.36 4.77 -5.38
N LEU A 235 17.23 5.11 -6.00
CA LEU A 235 16.71 4.36 -7.15
C LEU A 235 17.69 4.26 -8.32
N TYR A 236 18.45 5.31 -8.63
CA TYR A 236 19.48 5.24 -9.67
C TYR A 236 20.59 4.25 -9.30
N TYR A 237 21.05 4.28 -8.07
CA TYR A 237 22.07 3.34 -7.60
C TYR A 237 21.58 1.90 -7.65
N GLN A 238 20.34 1.64 -7.18
CA GLN A 238 19.74 0.30 -7.21
C GLN A 238 19.67 -0.23 -8.65
N LEU A 239 19.28 0.61 -9.60
CA LEU A 239 19.17 0.22 -11.00
C LEU A 239 20.54 -0.05 -11.62
N GLU A 240 21.52 0.81 -11.35
CA GLU A 240 22.88 0.70 -11.91
C GLU A 240 23.67 -0.50 -11.35
N HIS A 241 23.43 -0.87 -10.08
CA HIS A 241 24.26 -1.85 -9.36
C HIS A 241 23.52 -3.14 -8.98
N GLY A 242 22.19 -3.12 -9.01
CA GLY A 242 21.35 -4.27 -8.64
C GLY A 242 20.98 -5.18 -9.80
N VAL A 243 21.29 -4.78 -11.03
CA VAL A 243 21.10 -5.58 -12.23
C VAL A 243 22.43 -6.23 -12.62
N LEU A 244 22.45 -7.56 -12.69
CA LEU A 244 23.61 -8.36 -13.06
C LEU A 244 23.90 -8.26 -14.57
N GLU A 245 25.05 -8.78 -15.01
CA GLU A 245 25.47 -8.78 -16.42
C GLU A 245 24.49 -9.49 -17.36
N ASP A 246 23.71 -10.44 -16.85
CA ASP A 246 22.67 -11.18 -17.56
C ASP A 246 21.28 -10.51 -17.47
N TYR A 247 21.22 -9.26 -17.01
CA TYR A 247 20.02 -8.46 -16.78
C TYR A 247 19.11 -8.94 -15.65
N PHE A 248 19.57 -9.92 -14.87
CA PHE A 248 18.80 -10.41 -13.75
C PHE A 248 18.97 -9.55 -12.51
N TRP A 249 17.96 -9.55 -11.63
CA TRP A 249 18.07 -8.86 -10.34
C TRP A 249 19.02 -9.63 -9.42
N PHE A 250 19.89 -8.94 -8.70
CA PHE A 250 21.01 -9.55 -7.97
C PHE A 250 20.59 -10.61 -6.93
N GLU A 251 19.36 -10.55 -6.42
CA GLU A 251 18.84 -11.54 -5.46
C GLU A 251 18.61 -12.93 -6.06
N GLY A 252 18.74 -13.10 -7.38
CA GLY A 252 18.87 -14.41 -8.02
C GLY A 252 17.60 -15.27 -8.03
N SER A 253 16.45 -14.72 -7.61
CA SER A 253 15.14 -15.37 -7.68
C SER A 253 14.24 -14.72 -8.75
N PRO A 254 13.54 -15.50 -9.59
CA PRO A 254 12.53 -14.97 -10.51
C PRO A 254 11.45 -14.14 -9.81
N ALA A 255 11.03 -14.56 -8.60
CA ALA A 255 10.04 -13.83 -7.83
C ALA A 255 10.57 -12.44 -7.44
N TYR A 256 11.79 -12.35 -6.92
CA TYR A 256 12.38 -11.06 -6.54
C TYR A 256 12.77 -10.20 -7.74
N HIS A 257 13.12 -10.81 -8.88
CA HIS A 257 13.34 -10.07 -10.11
C HIS A 257 12.08 -9.31 -10.55
N TYR A 258 10.95 -10.01 -10.65
CA TYR A 258 9.70 -9.33 -11.02
C TYR A 258 9.21 -8.37 -9.94
N TYR A 259 9.44 -8.68 -8.67
CA TYR A 259 9.08 -7.79 -7.56
C TYR A 259 9.86 -6.46 -7.59
N ALA A 260 11.18 -6.51 -7.83
CA ALA A 260 12.01 -5.33 -8.01
C ALA A 260 11.65 -4.57 -9.29
N LEU A 261 11.45 -5.29 -10.39
CA LEU A 261 11.08 -4.70 -11.69
C LEU A 261 9.76 -3.94 -11.60
N GLU A 262 8.74 -4.54 -11.00
CA GLU A 262 7.45 -3.90 -10.77
C GLU A 262 7.59 -2.65 -9.89
N ALA A 263 8.43 -2.70 -8.85
CA ALA A 263 8.69 -1.54 -8.01
C ALA A 263 9.33 -0.38 -8.78
N PHE A 264 10.26 -0.66 -9.71
CA PHE A 264 10.81 0.37 -10.61
C PHE A 264 9.76 0.96 -11.56
N PHE A 265 8.86 0.14 -12.11
CA PHE A 265 7.80 0.64 -13.00
C PHE A 265 6.68 1.40 -12.29
N ARG A 266 6.50 1.17 -10.99
CA ARG A 266 5.46 1.80 -10.18
C ARG A 266 5.80 3.21 -9.70
N PHE A 267 7.08 3.58 -9.74
CA PHE A 267 7.61 4.92 -9.48
C PHE A 267 7.68 5.72 -10.78
#